data_AF-A0AA90QGI9-F1
#
_entry.id   AF-A0AA90QGI9-F1
#
_cell.length_a   1.000
_cell.length_b   1.000
_cell.length_c   1.000
_cell.angle_alpha   90.00
_cell.angle_beta   90.00
_cell.angle_gamma   90.00
#
_symmetry.space_group_name_H-M   'P 1'
#
loop_
_entity.id
_entity.type
_entity.pdbx_description
1 polymer ?
#
loop_
_entity_poly.entity_id
_entity_poly.type
_entity_poly.pdbx_seq_one_letter_code
_entity_poly.pdbx_strand_id
1 'polypeptide(L)'
;MKTLTLLPMMFALAACGKPAAPENPLDAAARRTCMNTIESRAINSKSVSYIGDTPSAVTRAANGQLELSLKFSAKNEMNIASTMIARCVVSADGKTLVEIAVKDSR
;
A
#
# COMPACT_ATOMS: atom_id res chain seq x y z
N MET A 1 29.74 53.25 19.66
CA MET A 1 30.17 52.11 20.51
C MET A 1 28.91 51.33 20.90
N LYS A 2 28.88 50.00 20.62
CA LYS A 2 28.02 48.92 21.17
C LYS A 2 26.57 49.30 21.56
N THR A 3 25.53 48.59 21.10
CA THR A 3 25.17 47.29 21.67
C THR A 3 24.20 46.52 20.76
N LEU A 4 24.27 45.20 20.90
CA LEU A 4 23.80 44.10 20.06
C LEU A 4 22.32 44.12 19.65
N THR A 5 22.12 43.87 18.35
CA THR A 5 21.03 43.08 17.78
C THR A 5 21.11 41.63 18.26
N LEU A 6 20.01 41.05 18.75
CA LEU A 6 19.84 39.59 18.83
C LEU A 6 18.35 39.25 18.87
N LEU A 7 17.84 38.82 17.71
CA LEU A 7 16.56 38.12 17.55
C LEU A 7 16.63 36.77 18.28
N PRO A 8 15.63 36.37 19.09
CA PRO A 8 15.45 34.97 19.40
C PRO A 8 14.81 34.29 18.19
N MET A 9 15.67 33.65 17.37
CA MET A 9 15.26 32.60 16.44
C MET A 9 14.48 31.56 17.26
N MET A 10 13.16 31.53 17.05
CA MET A 10 12.34 30.43 17.51
C MET A 10 12.89 29.15 16.88
N PHE A 11 13.24 28.21 17.75
CA PHE A 11 13.60 26.85 17.42
C PHE A 11 12.52 26.26 16.50
N ALA A 12 12.80 26.23 15.20
CA ALA A 12 12.15 25.29 14.32
C ALA A 12 12.57 23.91 14.81
N LEU A 13 11.67 23.22 15.50
CA LEU A 13 11.73 21.76 15.59
C LEU A 13 11.66 21.26 14.15
N ALA A 14 12.83 21.13 13.52
CA ALA A 14 13.01 20.25 12.39
C ALA A 14 12.75 18.84 12.92
N ALA A 15 11.47 18.46 12.97
CA ALA A 15 11.09 17.09 12.85
C ALA A 15 11.74 16.63 11.53
N CYS A 16 12.89 15.98 11.62
CA CYS A 16 13.43 15.10 10.59
C CYS A 16 12.46 13.92 10.45
N GLY A 17 11.23 14.21 10.00
CA GLY A 17 10.38 13.25 9.35
C GLY A 17 11.10 12.92 8.06
N LYS A 18 11.94 11.88 8.13
CA LYS A 18 12.59 11.28 6.97
C LYS A 18 11.48 11.11 5.92
N PRO A 19 11.53 11.81 4.78
CA PRO A 19 10.51 11.62 3.75
C PRO A 19 10.48 10.12 3.46
N ALA A 20 9.30 9.52 3.52
CA ALA A 20 9.10 8.13 3.17
C ALA A 20 9.88 7.88 1.88
N ALA A 21 10.79 6.90 1.90
CA ALA A 21 11.67 6.64 0.77
C ALA A 21 10.81 6.57 -0.51
N PRO A 22 11.26 7.19 -1.62
CA PRO A 22 10.49 7.22 -2.84
C PRO A 22 10.09 5.78 -3.18
N GLU A 23 8.77 5.60 -3.34
CA GLU A 23 8.16 4.31 -3.61
C GLU A 23 8.86 3.69 -4.84
N ASN A 24 9.39 2.47 -4.69
CA ASN A 24 10.03 1.79 -5.81
C ASN A 24 8.97 1.58 -6.92
N PRO A 25 9.22 2.03 -8.17
CA PRO A 25 8.26 1.91 -9.27
C PRO A 25 7.79 0.47 -9.52
N LEU A 26 8.65 -0.51 -9.24
CA LEU A 26 8.32 -1.92 -9.38
C LEU A 26 7.33 -2.37 -8.29
N ASP A 27 7.54 -1.92 -7.05
CA ASP A 27 6.67 -2.23 -5.93
C ASP A 27 5.31 -1.51 -6.08
N ALA A 28 5.29 -0.34 -6.74
CA ALA A 28 4.08 0.37 -7.15
C ALA A 28 3.29 -0.40 -8.21
N ALA A 29 3.99 -0.91 -9.22
CA ALA A 29 3.41 -1.73 -10.27
C ALA A 29 2.79 -3.01 -9.70
N ALA A 30 3.50 -3.72 -8.82
CA ALA A 30 2.99 -4.94 -8.19
C ALA A 30 1.72 -4.70 -7.38
N ARG A 31 1.68 -3.63 -6.58
CA ARG A 31 0.46 -3.21 -5.86
C ARG A 31 -0.69 -2.93 -6.81
N ARG A 32 -0.46 -2.14 -7.86
CA ARG A 32 -1.49 -1.83 -8.85
C ARG A 32 -2.01 -3.09 -9.55
N THR A 33 -1.14 -4.01 -9.94
CA THR A 33 -1.52 -5.28 -10.55
C THR A 33 -2.40 -6.12 -9.63
N CYS A 34 -2.04 -6.21 -8.34
CA CYS A 34 -2.84 -6.90 -7.33
C CYS A 34 -4.21 -6.22 -7.13
N MET A 35 -4.25 -4.90 -6.95
CA MET A 35 -5.48 -4.10 -6.79
C MET A 35 -6.43 -4.27 -7.99
N ASN A 36 -5.92 -4.08 -9.21
CA ASN A 36 -6.70 -4.25 -10.44
C ASN A 36 -7.27 -5.68 -10.54
N THR A 37 -6.53 -6.69 -10.08
CA THR A 37 -7.02 -8.07 -10.09
C THR A 37 -8.12 -8.30 -9.05
N ILE A 38 -8.00 -7.72 -7.85
CA ILE A 38 -9.06 -7.78 -6.83
C ILE A 38 -10.34 -7.12 -7.37
N GLU A 39 -10.21 -5.92 -7.92
CA GLU A 39 -11.35 -5.16 -8.46
C GLU A 39 -12.02 -5.84 -9.66
N SER A 40 -11.24 -6.45 -10.56
CA SER A 40 -11.79 -7.18 -11.71
C SER A 40 -12.45 -8.50 -11.33
N ARG A 41 -12.08 -9.12 -10.21
CA ARG A 41 -12.71 -10.34 -9.67
C ARG A 41 -13.90 -10.05 -8.77
N ALA A 42 -14.07 -8.81 -8.30
CA ALA A 42 -15.22 -8.43 -7.49
C ALA A 42 -16.48 -8.33 -8.36
N ILE A 43 -17.61 -8.87 -7.88
CA ILE A 43 -18.92 -8.71 -8.51
C ILE A 43 -19.26 -7.22 -8.67
N ASN A 44 -18.87 -6.41 -7.70
CA ASN A 44 -18.99 -4.95 -7.74
C ASN A 44 -17.67 -4.31 -7.31
N SER A 45 -16.86 -3.88 -8.28
CA SER A 45 -15.59 -3.20 -8.03
C SER A 45 -15.73 -1.94 -7.19
N LYS A 46 -16.85 -1.21 -7.30
CA LYS A 46 -17.13 -0.01 -6.49
C LYS A 46 -17.37 -0.30 -5.01
N SER A 47 -17.58 -1.57 -4.66
CA SER A 47 -17.71 -1.98 -3.26
C SER A 47 -16.36 -2.23 -2.58
N VAL A 48 -15.27 -2.33 -3.36
CA VAL A 48 -13.93 -2.58 -2.84
C VAL A 48 -13.37 -1.30 -2.23
N SER A 49 -12.93 -1.40 -0.97
CA SER A 49 -12.28 -0.32 -0.24
C SER A 49 -11.03 -0.85 0.45
N TYR A 50 -9.86 -0.33 0.09
CA TYR A 50 -8.58 -0.74 0.68
C TYR A 50 -8.39 -0.12 2.05
N ILE A 51 -7.83 -0.90 2.98
CA ILE A 51 -7.68 -0.52 4.40
C ILE A 51 -6.19 -0.44 4.72
N GLY A 52 -5.71 0.76 5.04
CA GLY A 52 -4.34 1.02 5.51
C GLY A 52 -3.84 2.39 5.06
N ASP A 53 -3.16 3.11 5.97
CA ASP A 53 -2.62 4.45 5.71
C ASP A 53 -1.25 4.43 5.01
N THR A 54 -0.63 3.25 4.93
CA THR A 54 0.68 3.06 4.30
C THR A 54 0.57 2.06 3.15
N PRO A 55 1.34 2.27 2.07
CA PRO A 55 1.39 1.30 1.00
C PRO A 55 1.85 -0.05 1.54
N SER A 56 1.08 -1.10 1.25
CA SER A 56 1.39 -2.46 1.70
C SER A 56 2.79 -2.86 1.25
N ALA A 57 3.58 -3.36 2.20
CA ALA A 57 4.94 -3.77 1.94
C ALA A 57 4.97 -4.85 0.85
N VAL A 58 5.93 -4.70 -0.07
CA VAL A 58 6.21 -5.68 -1.12
C VAL A 58 7.50 -6.40 -0.74
N THR A 59 7.42 -7.71 -0.64
CA THR A 59 8.52 -8.62 -0.35
C THR A 59 8.99 -9.27 -1.64
N ARG A 60 10.31 -9.42 -1.83
CA ARG A 60 10.87 -10.18 -2.95
C ARG A 60 11.11 -11.63 -2.51
N ALA A 61 10.49 -12.57 -3.21
CA ALA A 61 10.70 -14.00 -3.03
C ALA A 61 12.03 -14.45 -3.64
N ALA A 62 12.51 -15.64 -3.25
CA ALA A 62 13.79 -16.19 -3.70
C ALA A 62 13.87 -16.40 -5.23
N ASN A 63 12.73 -16.57 -5.89
CA ASN A 63 12.60 -16.70 -7.34
C ASN A 63 12.46 -15.35 -8.08
N GLY A 64 12.61 -14.22 -7.37
CA GLY A 64 12.47 -12.87 -7.91
C GLY A 64 11.03 -12.36 -8.01
N GLN A 65 10.02 -13.17 -7.64
CA GLN A 65 8.63 -12.72 -7.61
C GLN A 65 8.37 -11.73 -6.47
N LEU A 66 7.31 -10.94 -6.62
CA LEU A 66 6.91 -9.88 -5.70
C LEU A 66 5.67 -10.34 -4.93
N GLU A 67 5.81 -10.51 -3.63
CA GLU A 67 4.74 -10.90 -2.72
C GLU A 67 4.24 -9.70 -1.94
N LEU A 68 2.92 -9.52 -1.90
CA LEU A 68 2.29 -8.47 -1.11
C LEU A 68 0.97 -8.94 -0.51
N SER A 69 0.57 -8.31 0.59
CA SER A 69 -0.73 -8.54 1.22
C SER A 69 -1.52 -7.24 1.30
N LEU A 70 -2.71 -7.21 0.70
CA LEU A 70 -3.63 -6.08 0.73
C LEU A 70 -4.82 -6.40 1.61
N LYS A 71 -5.09 -5.55 2.59
CA LYS A 71 -6.32 -5.61 3.38
C LYS A 71 -7.37 -4.73 2.70
N PHE A 72 -8.58 -5.25 2.51
CA PHE A 72 -9.67 -4.52 1.88
C PHE A 72 -11.01 -4.97 2.44
N SER A 73 -12.02 -4.14 2.28
CA SER A 73 -13.43 -4.47 2.51
C SER A 73 -14.13 -4.57 1.17
N ALA A 74 -15.02 -5.54 0.98
CA ALA A 74 -15.92 -5.58 -0.16
C ALA A 74 -17.31 -6.08 0.27
N LYS A 75 -18.34 -5.73 -0.50
CA LYS A 75 -19.70 -6.20 -0.24
C LYS A 75 -19.98 -7.50 -0.99
N ASN A 76 -20.61 -8.45 -0.32
CA ASN A 76 -21.17 -9.63 -0.97
C ASN A 76 -22.51 -9.34 -1.65
N GLU A 77 -23.11 -10.37 -2.25
CA GLU A 77 -24.40 -10.28 -2.95
C GLU A 77 -25.56 -9.79 -2.06
N MET A 78 -25.44 -9.96 -0.74
CA MET A 78 -26.41 -9.47 0.25
C MET A 78 -26.11 -8.04 0.75
N ASN A 79 -25.21 -7.31 0.08
CA ASN A 79 -24.74 -5.98 0.49
C ASN A 79 -24.02 -5.91 1.85
N ILE A 80 -23.59 -7.05 2.41
CA ILE A 80 -22.85 -7.09 3.67
C ILE A 80 -21.36 -6.88 3.38
N ALA A 81 -20.75 -5.91 4.05
CA ALA A 81 -19.32 -5.64 3.94
C ALA A 81 -18.51 -6.63 4.78
N SER A 82 -17.53 -7.29 4.16
CA SER A 82 -16.58 -8.18 4.81
C SER A 82 -15.16 -7.69 4.60
N THR A 83 -14.37 -7.71 5.67
CA THR A 83 -12.95 -7.39 5.64
C THR A 83 -12.14 -8.62 5.30
N MET A 84 -11.35 -8.53 4.24
CA MET A 84 -10.53 -9.61 3.70
C MET A 84 -9.07 -9.19 3.57
N ILE A 85 -8.22 -10.19 3.41
CA ILE A 85 -6.80 -10.03 3.08
C ILE A 85 -6.54 -10.82 1.80
N ALA A 86 -6.09 -10.11 0.75
CA ALA A 86 -5.55 -10.73 -0.45
C ALA A 86 -4.03 -10.85 -0.32
N ARG A 87 -3.51 -12.07 -0.45
CA ARG A 87 -2.09 -12.32 -0.70
C ARG A 87 -1.90 -12.45 -2.21
N CYS A 88 -1.11 -11.56 -2.79
CA CYS A 88 -0.77 -11.58 -4.20
C CYS A 88 0.70 -11.96 -4.39
N VAL A 89 0.96 -12.81 -5.37
CA VAL A 89 2.28 -13.08 -5.92
C VAL A 89 2.29 -12.56 -7.35
N VAL A 90 3.22 -11.65 -7.63
CA VAL A 90 3.36 -10.96 -8.93
C VAL A 90 4.72 -11.31 -9.51
N SER A 91 4.82 -11.37 -10.83
CA SER A 91 6.07 -11.58 -11.56
C SER A 91 7.14 -10.54 -11.18
N ALA A 92 8.40 -10.87 -11.45
CA ALA A 92 9.55 -10.02 -11.15
C ALA A 92 9.51 -8.64 -11.84
N ASP A 93 8.74 -8.49 -12.93
CA ASP A 93 8.52 -7.23 -13.64
C ASP A 93 7.34 -6.39 -13.09
N GLY A 94 6.61 -6.91 -12.09
CA GLY A 94 5.50 -6.24 -11.43
C GLY A 94 4.19 -6.18 -12.22
N LYS A 95 4.12 -6.81 -13.40
CA LYS A 95 3.01 -6.63 -14.35
C LYS A 95 2.03 -7.80 -14.40
N THR A 96 2.47 -9.00 -14.04
CA THR A 96 1.68 -10.22 -14.19
C THR A 96 1.37 -10.82 -12.84
N LEU A 97 0.09 -11.02 -12.53
CA LEU A 97 -0.31 -11.78 -11.35
C LEU A 97 0.02 -13.26 -11.60
N VAL A 98 0.85 -13.83 -10.73
CA VAL A 98 1.17 -15.27 -10.73
C VAL A 98 0.17 -16.03 -9.87
N GLU A 99 -0.14 -15.50 -8.68
CA GLU A 99 -1.06 -16.13 -7.74
C GLU A 99 -1.82 -15.07 -6.94
N ILE A 100 -3.08 -15.36 -6.60
CA ILE A 100 -3.86 -14.59 -5.62
C ILE A 100 -4.65 -15.53 -4.73
N ALA A 101 -4.53 -15.35 -3.42
CA ALA A 101 -5.32 -16.02 -2.41
C ALA A 101 -6.03 -14.97 -1.55
N VAL A 102 -7.35 -15.10 -1.40
CA VAL A 102 -8.16 -14.20 -0.58
C VAL A 102 -8.70 -14.97 0.61
N LYS A 103 -8.58 -14.41 1.80
CA LYS A 103 -9.16 -14.95 3.02
C LYS A 103 -9.86 -13.87 3.82
N ASP A 104 -10.85 -14.26 4.61
CA ASP A 104 -11.43 -13.37 5.61
C ASP A 104 -10.37 -12.94 6.64
N SER A 105 -10.50 -11.72 7.13
CA SER A 105 -9.62 -11.15 8.14
C SER A 105 -10.02 -11.52 9.58
N ARG A 106 -11.09 -12.31 9.77
CA ARG A 106 -11.61 -12.73 11.09
C ARG A 106 -10.80 -13.88 11.69
#